data_AF-A0A1M6USC4-F1
#
_entry.id   AF-A0A1M6USC4-F1
#
_cell.length_a   1.000
_cell.length_b   1.000
_cell.length_c   1.000
_cell.angle_alpha   90.00
_cell.angle_beta   90.00
_cell.angle_gamma   90.00
#
_symmetry.space_group_name_H-M   'P 1'
#
loop_
_entity.id
_entity.type
_entity.pdbx_description
1 polymer ?
#
loop_
_entity_poly.entity_id
_entity_poly.type
_entity_poly.pdbx_seq_one_letter_code
_entity_poly.pdbx_strand_id
1 'polypeptide(L)'
;MIPEITLTFTDDQKAQLEQTIQQEIAHQVATILSRLPLPEVMFSFPQAAKLFALHPETLRAYTKLPLRDSRRLRYVDCTGSARGQRITAAELLDWQRRNHADTLQESFFMKVAERRARLATRKEDRKPR
;
A
#
# COMPACT_ATOMS: atom_id res chain seq x y z
N MET A 1 30.15 -55.42 -3.05
CA MET A 1 30.81 -54.65 -1.98
C MET A 1 31.20 -53.31 -2.57
N ILE A 2 30.56 -52.21 -2.15
CA ILE A 2 30.96 -50.85 -2.57
C ILE A 2 32.08 -50.43 -1.62
N PRO A 3 33.26 -50.01 -2.10
CA PRO A 3 34.32 -49.55 -1.22
C PRO A 3 33.88 -48.27 -0.51
N GLU A 4 33.96 -48.28 0.82
CA GLU A 4 33.71 -47.12 1.66
C GLU A 4 34.96 -46.24 1.63
N ILE A 5 34.89 -45.10 0.95
CA ILE A 5 35.99 -44.14 0.84
C ILE A 5 35.81 -43.11 1.95
N THR A 6 36.56 -43.27 3.04
CA THR A 6 36.58 -42.29 4.13
C THR A 6 37.52 -41.15 3.77
N LEU A 7 36.97 -40.00 3.37
CA LEU A 7 37.74 -38.79 3.10
C LEU A 7 38.15 -38.13 4.43
N THR A 8 39.42 -38.26 4.81
CA THR A 8 39.99 -37.57 5.96
C THR A 8 40.50 -36.20 5.53
N PHE A 9 39.82 -35.14 5.98
CA PHE A 9 40.25 -33.76 5.77
C PHE A 9 41.11 -33.28 6.94
N THR A 10 42.21 -32.58 6.66
CA THR A 10 42.94 -31.84 7.69
C THR A 10 42.09 -30.67 8.19
N ASP A 11 42.40 -30.14 9.38
CA ASP A 11 41.60 -29.05 9.95
C ASP A 11 41.65 -27.77 9.10
N ASP A 12 42.78 -27.51 8.42
CA ASP A 12 42.88 -26.43 7.42
C ASP A 12 41.96 -26.66 6.21
N GLN A 13 41.87 -27.90 5.71
CA GLN A 13 40.97 -28.26 4.62
C GLN A 13 39.51 -28.13 5.01
N LYS A 14 39.16 -28.48 6.26
CA LYS A 14 37.80 -28.28 6.79
C LYS A 14 37.46 -26.80 6.89
N ALA A 15 38.34 -25.98 7.46
CA ALA A 15 38.14 -24.54 7.55
C ALA A 15 37.97 -23.90 6.17
N GLN A 16 38.77 -24.33 5.19
CA GLN A 16 38.66 -23.84 3.81
C GLN A 16 37.38 -24.31 3.11
N LEU A 17 36.93 -25.54 3.37
CA LEU A 17 35.67 -26.06 2.87
C LEU A 17 34.47 -25.32 3.46
N GLU A 18 34.47 -25.09 4.78
CA GLU A 18 33.44 -24.31 5.47
C GLU A 18 33.34 -22.89 4.92
N GLN A 19 34.49 -22.24 4.70
CA GLN A 19 34.53 -20.91 4.12
C GLN A 19 33.99 -20.90 2.67
N THR A 20 34.34 -21.92 1.88
CA THR A 20 33.84 -22.06 0.49
C THR A 20 32.34 -22.29 0.47
N ILE A 21 31.82 -23.14 1.36
CA ILE A 21 30.38 -23.41 1.50
C ILE A 21 29.65 -22.13 1.90
N GLN A 22 30.16 -21.37 2.88
CA GLN A 22 29.55 -20.12 3.30
C GLN A 22 29.52 -19.08 2.17
N GLN A 23 30.59 -18.97 1.39
CA GLN A 23 30.66 -18.08 0.24
C GLN A 23 29.65 -18.49 -0.84
N GLU A 24 29.54 -19.78 -1.15
CA GLU A 24 28.59 -20.27 -2.14
C GLU A 24 27.15 -20.07 -1.69
N ILE A 25 26.83 -20.34 -0.41
CA ILE A 25 25.52 -20.04 0.16
C ILE A 25 25.21 -18.55 0.04
N ALA A 26 26.15 -17.67 0.42
CA ALA A 26 25.97 -16.23 0.30
C ALA A 26 25.74 -15.80 -1.16
N HIS A 27 26.49 -16.37 -2.11
CA HIS A 27 26.35 -16.11 -3.53
C HIS A 27 24.98 -16.54 -4.08
N GLN A 28 24.52 -17.75 -3.73
CA GLN A 28 23.21 -18.28 -4.13
C GLN A 28 22.08 -17.45 -3.53
N VAL A 29 22.18 -17.08 -2.25
CA VAL A 29 21.19 -16.21 -1.58
C VAL A 29 21.12 -14.85 -2.28
N ALA A 30 22.25 -14.20 -2.55
CA ALA A 30 22.27 -12.93 -3.27
C ALA A 30 21.68 -13.06 -4.69
N THR A 31 21.99 -14.15 -5.39
CA THR A 31 21.46 -14.43 -6.73
C THR A 31 19.94 -14.64 -6.71
N ILE A 32 19.41 -15.33 -5.71
CA ILE A 32 17.96 -15.50 -5.53
C ILE A 32 17.31 -14.17 -5.19
N LEU A 33 17.84 -13.43 -4.21
CA LEU A 33 17.30 -12.15 -3.77
C LEU A 33 17.27 -11.11 -4.90
N SER A 34 18.28 -11.09 -5.78
CA SER A 34 18.32 -10.18 -6.93
C SER A 34 17.28 -10.49 -8.01
N ARG A 35 16.72 -11.69 -8.03
CA ARG A 35 15.66 -12.11 -8.96
C ARG A 35 14.26 -11.95 -8.38
N LEU A 36 14.13 -11.67 -7.09
CA LEU A 36 12.84 -11.41 -6.48
C LEU A 36 12.33 -10.03 -6.90
N PRO A 37 11.01 -9.88 -7.13
CA PRO A 37 10.44 -8.56 -7.33
C PRO A 37 10.74 -7.70 -6.10
N LEU A 38 11.03 -6.41 -6.34
CA LEU A 38 11.27 -5.45 -5.26
C LEU A 38 10.08 -5.51 -4.28
N PRO A 39 10.35 -5.59 -2.97
CA PRO A 39 9.28 -5.64 -1.98
C PRO A 39 8.37 -4.42 -2.16
N GLU A 40 7.07 -4.66 -2.23
CA GLU A 40 6.09 -3.58 -2.39
C GLU A 40 6.23 -2.61 -1.22
N VAL A 41 6.32 -1.32 -1.52
CA VAL A 41 6.46 -0.29 -0.49
C VAL A 41 5.17 -0.23 0.32
N MET A 42 5.31 -0.48 1.62
CA MET A 42 4.20 -0.51 2.57
C MET A 42 4.39 0.56 3.65
N PHE A 43 3.31 1.27 3.96
CA PHE A 43 3.28 2.32 4.96
C PHE A 43 2.45 1.92 6.16
N SER A 44 2.90 2.31 7.35
CA SER A 44 2.02 2.34 8.52
C SER A 44 0.99 3.47 8.38
N PHE A 45 -0.15 3.38 9.08
CA PHE A 45 -1.17 4.45 9.10
C PHE A 45 -0.60 5.83 9.42
N PRO A 46 0.27 6.00 10.45
CA PRO A 46 0.89 7.30 10.72
C PRO A 46 1.78 7.81 9.58
N GLN A 47 2.51 6.93 8.89
CA GLN A 47 3.34 7.31 7.75
C GLN A 47 2.48 7.71 6.55
N ALA A 48 1.47 6.91 6.23
CA ALA A 48 0.53 7.21 5.15
C ALA A 48 -0.19 8.55 5.40
N ALA A 49 -0.65 8.80 6.63
CA ALA A 49 -1.35 10.03 6.99
C ALA A 49 -0.48 11.28 6.79
N LYS A 50 0.82 11.19 7.07
CA LYS A 50 1.78 12.28 6.81
C LYS A 50 1.87 12.65 5.33
N LEU A 51 1.78 11.68 4.42
CA LEU A 51 1.85 11.93 2.97
C LEU A 51 0.69 12.82 2.49
N PHE A 52 -0.46 12.72 3.14
CA PHE A 52 -1.67 13.46 2.78
C PHE A 52 -1.98 14.64 3.71
N ALA A 53 -1.08 14.95 4.65
CA ALA A 53 -1.32 15.93 5.72
C ALA A 53 -2.64 15.69 6.49
N LEU A 54 -2.97 14.42 6.73
CA LEU A 54 -4.18 13.99 7.46
C LEU A 54 -3.84 13.50 8.87
N HIS A 55 -4.85 13.42 9.73
CA HIS A 55 -4.72 12.71 11.00
C HIS A 55 -4.77 11.18 10.78
N PRO A 56 -3.96 10.36 11.47
CA PRO A 56 -3.96 8.90 11.27
C PRO A 56 -5.33 8.24 11.49
N GLU A 57 -6.11 8.76 12.45
CA GLU A 57 -7.48 8.28 12.69
C GLU A 57 -8.42 8.51 11.52
N THR A 58 -8.18 9.54 10.70
CA THR A 58 -8.95 9.78 9.48
C THR A 58 -8.80 8.61 8.51
N LEU A 59 -7.56 8.16 8.26
CA LEU A 59 -7.32 6.98 7.42
C LEU A 59 -7.90 5.70 8.04
N ARG A 60 -7.84 5.55 9.37
CA ARG A 60 -8.47 4.42 10.07
C ARG A 60 -10.00 4.44 9.97
N ALA A 61 -10.63 5.60 9.86
CA ALA A 61 -12.06 5.68 9.62
C ALA A 61 -12.43 5.11 8.23
N TYR A 62 -11.62 5.42 7.21
CA TYR A 62 -11.84 4.90 5.85
C TYR A 62 -11.70 3.38 5.72
N THR A 63 -11.00 2.71 6.65
CA THR A 63 -10.93 1.24 6.64
C THR A 63 -12.16 0.56 7.23
N LYS A 64 -12.93 1.30 8.06
CA LYS A 64 -14.16 0.82 8.68
C LYS A 64 -15.39 0.95 7.78
N LEU A 65 -15.24 1.60 6.61
CA LEU A 65 -16.33 1.74 5.66
C LEU A 65 -16.80 0.38 5.12
N PRO A 66 -18.08 0.26 4.71
CA PRO A 66 -18.62 -0.96 4.12
C PRO A 66 -17.76 -1.47 2.95
N LEU A 67 -17.71 -2.79 2.73
CA LEU A 67 -16.89 -3.42 1.68
C LEU A 67 -17.18 -2.88 0.27
N ARG A 68 -18.41 -2.42 0.04
CA ARG A 68 -18.88 -1.88 -1.25
C ARG A 68 -18.65 -0.37 -1.40
N ASP A 69 -18.19 0.30 -0.37
CA ASP A 69 -17.98 1.75 -0.40
C ASP A 69 -16.77 2.10 -1.28
N SER A 70 -16.96 3.02 -2.23
CA SER A 70 -15.90 3.45 -3.14
C SER A 70 -14.74 4.14 -2.42
N ARG A 71 -14.96 4.72 -1.24
CA ARG A 71 -13.95 5.40 -0.43
C ARG A 71 -13.26 4.49 0.56
N ARG A 72 -13.64 3.22 0.63
CA ARG A 72 -13.00 2.26 1.53
C ARG A 72 -11.53 2.13 1.19
N LEU A 73 -10.70 2.32 2.21
CA LEU A 73 -9.26 2.10 2.17
C LEU A 73 -8.95 0.66 2.59
N ARG A 74 -8.21 -0.07 1.75
CA ARG A 74 -7.76 -1.43 2.10
C ARG A 74 -6.43 -1.37 2.84
N TYR A 75 -6.14 -2.44 3.59
CA TYR A 75 -4.89 -2.62 4.30
C TYR A 75 -4.53 -4.11 4.33
N VAL A 76 -3.25 -4.39 4.55
CA VAL A 76 -2.69 -5.72 4.76
C VAL A 76 -2.41 -5.87 6.25
N ASP A 77 -2.80 -7.00 6.83
CA ASP A 77 -2.44 -7.33 8.20
C ASP A 77 -1.15 -8.16 8.21
N CYS A 78 -0.05 -7.59 8.71
CA CYS A 78 1.25 -8.26 8.74
C CYS A 78 1.54 -8.96 10.07
N THR A 79 0.86 -8.61 11.16
CA THR A 79 1.21 -9.13 12.50
C THR A 79 0.02 -9.56 13.36
N GLY A 80 -1.19 -9.57 12.81
CA GLY A 80 -2.41 -9.92 13.55
C GLY A 80 -2.81 -8.87 14.59
N SER A 81 -2.26 -7.67 14.52
CA SER A 81 -2.49 -6.59 15.47
C SER A 81 -2.76 -5.27 14.76
N ALA A 82 -3.50 -4.36 15.41
CA ALA A 82 -3.80 -3.04 14.83
C ALA A 82 -2.54 -2.19 14.52
N ARG A 83 -1.41 -2.49 15.19
CA ARG A 83 -0.09 -1.87 14.91
C ARG A 83 0.63 -2.51 13.72
N GLY A 84 0.28 -3.75 13.38
CA GLY A 84 0.78 -4.51 12.23
C GLY A 84 0.12 -4.19 10.90
N GLN A 85 -0.97 -3.43 10.92
CA GLN A 85 -1.68 -3.07 9.70
C GLN A 85 -0.84 -2.11 8.84
N ARG A 86 -0.72 -2.44 7.57
CA ARG A 86 0.05 -1.70 6.57
C ARG A 86 -0.80 -1.40 5.35
N ILE A 87 -0.50 -0.31 4.66
CA ILE A 87 -1.16 0.08 3.43
C ILE A 87 -0.11 0.10 2.33
N THR A 88 -0.37 -0.55 1.21
CA THR A 88 0.55 -0.55 0.09
C THR A 88 0.52 0.80 -0.64
N ALA A 89 1.63 1.15 -1.31
CA ALA A 89 1.70 2.36 -2.12
C ALA A 89 0.63 2.37 -3.24
N ALA A 90 0.39 1.22 -3.88
CA ALA A 90 -0.63 1.09 -4.92
C ALA A 90 -2.03 1.39 -4.38
N GLU A 91 -2.41 0.82 -3.24
CA GLU A 91 -3.71 1.05 -2.62
C GLU A 91 -3.89 2.52 -2.20
N LEU A 92 -2.84 3.17 -1.65
CA LEU A 92 -2.91 4.59 -1.30
C LEU A 92 -3.15 5.47 -2.53
N LEU A 93 -2.45 5.20 -3.63
CA LEU A 93 -2.62 5.95 -4.88
C LEU A 93 -4.01 5.75 -5.47
N ASP A 94 -4.52 4.52 -5.49
CA ASP A 94 -5.86 4.23 -6.01
C ASP A 94 -6.95 4.79 -5.12
N TRP A 95 -6.77 4.75 -3.80
CA TRP A 95 -7.66 5.44 -2.85
C TRP A 95 -7.66 6.95 -3.08
N GLN A 96 -6.49 7.57 -3.24
CA GLN A 96 -6.39 9.00 -3.52
C GLN A 96 -7.13 9.37 -4.82
N ARG A 97 -6.93 8.60 -5.90
CA ARG A 97 -7.62 8.80 -7.19
C ARG A 97 -9.14 8.77 -7.04
N ARG A 98 -9.66 7.75 -6.33
CA ARG A 98 -11.11 7.62 -6.06
C ARG A 98 -11.67 8.83 -5.30
N ASN A 99 -11.01 9.25 -4.23
CA ASN A 99 -11.49 10.35 -3.40
C ASN A 99 -11.34 11.73 -4.08
N HIS A 100 -10.30 11.94 -4.89
CA HIS A 100 -10.17 13.18 -5.68
C HIS A 100 -11.22 13.29 -6.78
N ALA A 101 -11.53 12.18 -7.48
CA ALA A 101 -12.57 12.16 -8.51
C ALA A 101 -13.95 12.52 -7.90
N ASP A 102 -14.27 11.95 -6.74
CA ASP A 102 -15.50 12.24 -6.00
C ASP A 102 -15.60 13.71 -5.56
N THR A 103 -14.50 14.28 -5.06
CA THR A 103 -14.47 15.69 -4.61
C THR A 103 -14.75 16.66 -5.76
N LEU A 104 -14.22 16.37 -6.95
CA LEU A 104 -14.50 17.16 -8.15
C LEU A 104 -15.96 17.02 -8.59
N GLN A 105 -16.52 15.80 -8.50
CA GLN A 105 -17.91 15.53 -8.87
C GLN A 105 -18.92 16.20 -7.93
N GLU A 106 -18.69 16.16 -6.61
CA GLU A 106 -19.51 16.87 -5.62
C GLU A 106 -19.51 18.39 -5.86
N SER A 107 -18.34 18.97 -6.14
CA SER A 107 -18.20 20.40 -6.41
C SER A 107 -18.98 20.83 -7.67
N PHE A 108 -19.02 19.98 -8.69
CA PHE A 108 -19.77 20.23 -9.92
C PHE A 108 -21.28 20.21 -9.67
N PHE A 109 -21.78 19.20 -8.95
CA PHE A 109 -23.21 19.11 -8.63
C PHE A 109 -23.68 20.29 -7.78
N MET A 110 -22.88 20.74 -6.81
CA MET A 110 -23.21 21.92 -6.00
C MET A 110 -23.29 23.20 -6.86
N LYS A 111 -22.35 23.42 -7.77
CA LYS A 111 -22.39 24.56 -8.70
C LYS A 111 -23.59 24.50 -9.65
N VAL A 112 -23.98 23.31 -10.11
CA VAL A 112 -25.19 23.12 -10.94
C VAL A 112 -26.46 23.41 -10.14
N ALA A 113 -26.54 22.93 -8.88
CA ALA A 113 -27.66 23.20 -7.99
C ALA A 113 -27.80 24.71 -7.70
N GLU A 114 -26.69 25.39 -7.40
CA GLU A 114 -26.67 26.82 -7.18
C GLU A 114 -27.13 27.60 -8.43
N ARG A 115 -26.66 27.20 -9.62
CA ARG A 115 -27.10 27.81 -10.88
C ARG A 115 -28.60 27.61 -11.12
N ARG A 116 -29.15 26.43 -10.81
CA ARG A 116 -30.60 26.17 -10.92
C ARG A 116 -31.40 27.04 -9.96
N ALA A 117 -30.94 27.19 -8.72
CA ALA A 117 -31.58 28.06 -7.74
C ALA A 117 -31.61 29.53 -8.20
N ARG A 118 -30.50 30.07 -8.70
CA ARG A 118 -30.43 31.44 -9.25
C ARG A 118 -31.34 31.65 -10.46
N LEU A 119 -31.50 30.64 -11.31
CA LEU A 119 -32.40 30.72 -12.47
C LEU A 119 -33.87 30.64 -12.08
N ALA A 120 -34.20 29.90 -11.01
CA ALA A 120 -35.55 29.82 -10.47
C ALA A 120 -35.99 31.16 -9.86
N THR A 121 -35.15 31.77 -9.02
CA THR A 121 -35.43 33.08 -8.40
C THR A 121 -35.60 34.19 -9.45
N ARG A 122 -34.75 34.19 -10.49
CA ARG A 122 -34.87 35.14 -11.62
C ARG A 122 -36.17 34.99 -12.42
N LYS A 123 -36.81 33.81 -12.38
CA LYS A 123 -38.08 33.53 -13.08
C LYS A 123 -39.29 33.99 -12.26
N GLU A 124 -39.20 33.94 -10.92
CA GLU A 124 -40.21 34.49 -10.02
C GLU A 124 -40.28 36.02 -10.10
N ASP A 125 -39.13 36.71 -10.12
CA ASP A 125 -39.07 38.19 -10.23
C ASP A 125 -39.59 38.73 -11.57
N ARG A 126 -39.74 37.87 -12.59
CA ARG A 126 -40.18 38.25 -13.95
C ARG A 126 -41.66 38.01 -14.21
N LYS A 127 -42.46 37.61 -13.22
CA LYS A 127 -43.90 37.42 -13.39
C LYS A 127 -44.60 38.80 -13.27
N PRO A 128 -45.10 39.40 -14.36
CA PRO A 128 -45.86 40.64 -14.25
C PRO A 128 -47.22 40.35 -13.60
N ARG A 129 -47.65 41.24 -12.71
CA ARG A 129 -49.04 41.31 -12.23
C ARG A 129 -49.94 41.84 -13.34
#